data_AF-A0A2A9END4-F1
#
_entry.id   AF-A0A2A9END4-F1
#
_cell.length_a   1.000
_cell.length_b   1.000
_cell.length_c   1.000
_cell.angle_alpha   90.00
_cell.angle_beta   90.00
_cell.angle_gamma   90.00
#
_symmetry.space_group_name_H-M   'P 1'
#
loop_
_entity.id
_entity.type
_entity.pdbx_description
1 polymer ?
#
loop_
_entity_poly.entity_id
_entity_poly.type
_entity_poly.pdbx_seq_one_letter_code
_entity_poly.pdbx_strand_id
1 'polypeptide(L)'
;MNKSVRVAVVTGVSLLVAALAACSSDESPDAAGTPSASAEMAAEPTAEAPAVPGHGDIITAGQLNLVPDELTVFEIPDGEAVVVDPAQPLPQPIVDYLDSLTVTEPPEKLDMTDADNDPYMAKPLAATDVTERTGRSLAWVAHVALYDTDGKLLETAYTVQVTGEASDLRNEDVKSGDFDAFATYPDKAQAEAGLEALLARVSDRSVYDVLPAEG
;
A
#
# COMPACT_ATOMS: atom_id res chain seq x y z
N MET A 1 -34.10 -21.31 -2.16
CA MET A 1 -33.70 -22.70 -2.46
C MET A 1 -32.51 -22.67 -3.38
N ASN A 2 -31.45 -23.40 -2.99
CA ASN A 2 -30.20 -23.72 -3.70
C ASN A 2 -29.23 -22.57 -4.01
N LYS A 3 -27.90 -22.71 -3.82
CA LYS A 3 -27.04 -23.66 -3.10
C LYS A 3 -25.64 -23.00 -3.06
N SER A 4 -25.00 -22.96 -1.91
CA SER A 4 -23.59 -22.57 -1.75
C SER A 4 -22.66 -23.55 -2.49
N VAL A 5 -21.57 -23.03 -3.06
CA VAL A 5 -20.43 -23.85 -3.48
C VAL A 5 -19.17 -23.22 -2.89
N ARG A 6 -18.65 -23.88 -1.83
CA ARG A 6 -17.29 -23.68 -1.33
C ARG A 6 -16.39 -24.60 -2.14
N VAL A 7 -15.31 -24.08 -2.71
CA VAL A 7 -14.23 -24.90 -3.28
C VAL A 7 -13.05 -24.76 -2.33
N ALA A 8 -12.76 -25.86 -1.64
CA ALA A 8 -11.51 -26.07 -0.92
C ALA A 8 -10.51 -26.68 -1.90
N VAL A 9 -9.27 -26.17 -1.92
CA VAL A 9 -8.14 -26.88 -2.51
C VAL A 9 -7.10 -27.09 -1.41
N VAL A 10 -6.94 -28.34 -1.04
CA VAL A 10 -5.87 -28.87 -0.19
C VAL A 10 -5.03 -29.82 -1.05
N THR A 11 -3.76 -29.98 -0.68
CA THR A 11 -2.71 -30.94 -1.09
C THR A 11 -1.67 -30.39 -2.08
N GLY A 12 -0.36 -30.57 -1.87
CA GLY A 12 0.30 -31.52 -0.98
C GLY A 12 1.79 -31.27 -0.71
N VAL A 13 2.24 -32.01 0.29
CA VAL A 13 3.60 -32.14 0.85
C VAL A 13 4.44 -33.12 0.00
N SER A 14 5.75 -32.89 -0.12
CA SER A 14 6.85 -33.89 -0.15
C SER A 14 8.21 -33.16 -0.24
N LEU A 15 9.10 -33.18 0.76
CA LEU A 15 10.00 -34.24 1.28
C LEU A 15 11.40 -34.28 0.62
N LEU A 16 12.44 -34.27 1.49
CA LEU A 16 13.81 -34.81 1.35
C LEU A 16 14.81 -33.97 0.49
N VAL A 17 16.09 -33.73 0.84
CA VAL A 17 17.16 -34.66 1.26
C VAL A 17 18.38 -33.95 1.92
N ALA A 18 18.91 -34.63 2.95
CA ALA A 18 20.30 -34.82 3.45
C ALA A 18 21.20 -33.69 4.00
N ALA A 19 21.53 -33.94 5.27
CA ALA A 19 22.78 -33.65 5.94
C ALA A 19 24.01 -34.24 5.21
N LEU A 20 25.13 -33.52 5.30
CA LEU A 20 26.47 -34.05 5.08
C LEU A 20 27.33 -33.74 6.31
N ALA A 21 27.55 -34.77 7.12
CA ALA A 21 28.64 -34.88 8.07
C ALA A 21 29.49 -36.09 7.67
N ALA A 22 30.79 -35.86 7.39
CA ALA A 22 31.87 -36.85 7.37
C ALA A 22 33.20 -36.08 7.24
N CYS A 23 34.01 -35.97 8.30
CA CYS A 23 35.05 -36.90 8.76
C CYS A 23 36.35 -36.83 7.93
N SER A 24 37.47 -36.46 8.59
CA SER A 24 38.70 -37.29 8.60
C SER A 24 39.72 -36.79 9.64
N SER A 25 40.32 -37.78 10.30
CA SER A 25 41.38 -37.80 11.31
C SER A 25 42.70 -37.15 10.82
N ASP A 26 43.79 -36.94 11.58
CA ASP A 26 44.39 -37.70 12.68
C ASP A 26 45.58 -36.90 13.30
N GLU A 27 46.10 -37.42 14.41
CA GLU A 27 47.48 -37.31 14.94
C GLU A 27 47.85 -36.24 16.03
N SER A 28 48.16 -36.79 17.21
CA SER A 28 48.82 -36.20 18.41
C SER A 28 50.37 -36.22 18.23
N PRO A 29 51.23 -35.41 18.91
CA PRO A 29 51.35 -35.45 20.38
C PRO A 29 51.82 -34.18 21.16
N ASP A 30 51.40 -34.16 22.43
CA ASP A 30 52.10 -33.78 23.67
C ASP A 30 52.98 -32.51 23.73
N ALA A 31 52.57 -31.52 24.54
CA ALA A 31 53.49 -30.68 25.33
C ALA A 31 52.77 -29.86 26.43
N ALA A 32 53.33 -29.98 27.62
CA ALA A 32 53.03 -29.28 28.87
C ALA A 32 52.86 -27.75 28.76
N GLY A 33 51.95 -27.21 29.58
CA GLY A 33 51.94 -25.78 29.92
C GLY A 33 50.59 -25.26 30.39
N THR A 34 50.25 -25.47 31.66
CA THR A 34 49.16 -24.73 32.32
C THR A 34 49.59 -23.28 32.53
N PRO A 35 48.80 -22.32 32.03
CA PRO A 35 48.39 -21.24 32.91
C PRO A 35 46.86 -21.14 32.94
N SER A 36 46.34 -21.05 34.16
CA SER A 36 44.93 -20.77 34.44
C SER A 36 44.60 -19.36 33.96
N ALA A 37 44.07 -19.26 32.74
CA ALA A 37 43.34 -18.10 32.28
C ALA A 37 41.85 -18.45 32.43
N SER A 38 41.15 -17.71 33.28
CA SER A 38 39.70 -17.71 33.34
C SER A 38 39.18 -17.23 31.99
N ALA A 39 38.89 -18.17 31.08
CA ALA A 39 38.10 -17.91 29.90
C ALA A 39 36.67 -17.66 30.37
N GLU A 40 36.30 -16.38 30.46
CA GLU A 40 34.90 -15.98 30.37
C GLU A 40 34.36 -16.62 29.08
N MET A 41 33.57 -17.68 29.23
CA MET A 41 32.77 -18.19 28.13
C MET A 41 31.84 -17.04 27.72
N ALA A 42 32.20 -16.33 26.65
CA ALA A 42 31.25 -15.51 25.94
C ALA A 42 30.10 -16.43 25.55
N ALA A 43 28.95 -16.26 26.20
CA ALA A 43 27.73 -16.93 25.80
C ALA A 43 27.54 -16.64 24.30
N GLU A 44 27.39 -17.69 23.49
CA GLU A 44 27.00 -17.52 22.09
C GLU A 44 25.75 -16.65 22.07
N PRO A 45 25.69 -15.61 21.22
CA PRO A 45 24.48 -14.83 21.07
C PRO A 45 23.38 -15.82 20.70
N THR A 46 22.44 -16.00 21.63
CA THR A 46 21.23 -16.77 21.35
C THR A 46 20.59 -16.06 20.18
N ALA A 47 20.46 -16.76 19.05
CA ALA A 47 19.84 -16.20 17.86
C ALA A 47 18.47 -15.66 18.27
N GLU A 48 18.36 -14.34 18.32
CA GLU A 48 17.15 -13.66 18.74
C GLU A 48 16.06 -14.09 17.76
N ALA A 49 14.91 -14.52 18.30
CA ALA A 49 13.79 -14.88 17.44
C ALA A 49 13.49 -13.69 16.52
N PRO A 50 13.21 -13.92 15.22
CA PRO A 50 12.94 -12.82 14.31
C PRO A 50 11.76 -12.02 14.85
N ALA A 51 11.92 -10.70 14.89
CA ALA A 51 10.87 -9.80 15.32
C ALA A 51 9.62 -10.02 14.44
N VAL A 52 8.46 -10.14 15.08
CA VAL A 52 7.17 -10.22 14.39
C VAL A 52 6.90 -8.85 13.75
N PRO A 53 6.70 -8.77 12.43
CA PRO A 53 6.40 -7.51 11.77
C PRO A 53 5.10 -6.88 12.28
N GLY A 54 5.12 -5.57 12.49
CA GLY A 54 3.99 -4.75 12.88
C GLY A 54 3.57 -3.76 11.80
N HIS A 55 2.46 -3.07 12.05
CA HIS A 55 1.96 -2.01 11.19
C HIS A 55 3.03 -0.97 10.83
N GLY A 56 3.20 -0.71 9.53
CA GLY A 56 4.16 0.22 8.97
C GLY A 56 5.57 -0.33 8.77
N ASP A 57 5.85 -1.57 9.21
CA ASP A 57 7.14 -2.18 8.95
C ASP A 57 7.29 -2.54 7.47
N ILE A 58 8.47 -2.24 6.92
CA ILE A 58 8.91 -2.74 5.61
C ILE A 58 9.54 -4.12 5.84
N ILE A 59 9.04 -5.11 5.12
CA ILE A 59 9.43 -6.50 5.26
C ILE A 59 10.02 -7.06 3.97
N THR A 60 10.84 -8.09 4.12
CA THR A 60 11.35 -8.88 3.00
C THR A 60 10.45 -10.08 2.72
N ALA A 61 10.59 -10.68 1.54
CA ALA A 61 9.89 -11.92 1.18
C ALA A 61 10.10 -13.06 2.20
N GLY A 62 11.26 -13.11 2.87
CA GLY A 62 11.55 -14.10 3.91
C GLY A 62 10.76 -13.91 5.21
N GLN A 63 10.19 -12.72 5.43
CA GLN A 63 9.44 -12.36 6.63
C GLN A 63 7.91 -12.45 6.43
N LEU A 64 7.42 -12.71 5.21
CA LEU A 64 5.98 -12.79 4.92
C LEU A 64 5.24 -13.79 5.82
N ASN A 65 5.85 -14.95 6.10
CA ASN A 65 5.25 -15.98 6.95
C ASN A 65 5.21 -15.62 8.45
N LEU A 66 5.79 -14.48 8.84
CA LEU A 66 5.79 -13.96 10.21
C LEU A 66 4.71 -12.89 10.42
N VAL A 67 4.08 -12.41 9.34
CA VAL A 67 3.01 -11.41 9.43
C VAL A 67 1.75 -12.06 10.03
N PRO A 68 1.18 -11.49 11.10
CA PRO A 68 -0.08 -11.98 11.67
C PRO A 68 -1.24 -11.95 10.66
N ASP A 69 -2.18 -12.91 10.78
CA ASP A 69 -3.32 -13.06 9.85
C ASP A 69 -4.26 -11.85 9.83
N GLU A 70 -4.28 -11.05 10.90
CA GLU A 70 -5.05 -9.81 10.99
C GLU A 70 -4.44 -8.62 10.24
N LEU A 71 -3.16 -8.73 9.85
CA LEU A 71 -2.47 -7.70 9.09
C LEU A 71 -2.44 -8.07 7.60
N THR A 72 -2.36 -7.05 6.76
CA THR A 72 -2.20 -7.20 5.31
C THR A 72 -0.81 -6.76 4.89
N VAL A 73 -0.25 -7.39 3.86
CA VAL A 73 0.98 -6.92 3.21
C VAL A 73 0.60 -6.21 1.92
N PHE A 74 1.01 -4.95 1.78
CA PHE A 74 0.87 -4.18 0.56
C PHE A 74 2.24 -4.04 -0.11
N GLU A 75 2.35 -4.43 -1.38
CA GLU A 75 3.59 -4.32 -2.15
C GLU A 75 3.58 -3.02 -2.97
N ILE A 76 4.55 -2.15 -2.71
CA ILE A 76 4.83 -0.96 -3.51
C ILE A 76 5.56 -1.42 -4.79
N PRO A 77 5.31 -0.82 -5.97
CA PRO A 77 5.94 -1.24 -7.23
C PRO A 77 7.47 -1.22 -7.27
N ASP A 78 8.14 -0.53 -6.36
CA ASP A 78 9.60 -0.52 -6.22
C ASP A 78 10.17 -1.78 -5.53
N GLY A 79 9.29 -2.66 -5.04
CA GLY A 79 9.61 -3.94 -4.42
C GLY A 79 9.58 -3.92 -2.90
N GLU A 80 9.24 -2.79 -2.26
CA GLU A 80 9.01 -2.74 -0.82
C GLU A 80 7.66 -3.37 -0.45
N ALA A 81 7.65 -4.25 0.55
CA ALA A 81 6.43 -4.84 1.09
C ALA A 81 6.16 -4.23 2.47
N VAL A 82 5.03 -3.53 2.62
CA VAL A 82 4.67 -2.79 3.83
C VAL A 82 3.54 -3.52 4.55
N VAL A 83 3.69 -3.72 5.85
CA VAL A 83 2.65 -4.32 6.69
C VAL A 83 1.60 -3.25 7.05
N VAL A 84 0.34 -3.57 6.85
CA VAL A 84 -0.81 -2.68 7.05
C VAL A 84 -1.79 -3.31 8.02
N ASP A 85 -2.27 -2.49 8.95
CA ASP A 85 -3.33 -2.85 9.88
C ASP A 85 -4.58 -2.08 9.42
N PRO A 86 -5.66 -2.75 9.01
CA PRO A 86 -6.88 -2.09 8.54
C PRO A 86 -7.52 -1.17 9.59
N ALA A 87 -7.22 -1.37 10.87
CA ALA A 87 -7.73 -0.55 11.97
C ALA A 87 -6.89 0.71 12.23
N GLN A 88 -5.74 0.86 11.57
CA GLN A 88 -4.86 2.01 11.69
C GLN A 88 -4.83 2.84 10.40
N PRO A 89 -4.47 4.13 10.46
CA PRO A 89 -4.21 4.92 9.26
C PRO A 89 -3.18 4.27 8.35
N LEU A 90 -3.22 4.55 7.04
CA LEU A 90 -2.20 4.05 6.13
C LEU A 90 -0.77 4.40 6.60
N PRO A 91 0.18 3.45 6.52
CA PRO A 91 1.59 3.72 6.78
C PRO A 91 2.17 4.79 5.85
N GLN A 92 3.10 5.59 6.37
CA GLN A 92 3.76 6.65 5.61
C GLN A 92 4.39 6.19 4.28
N PRO A 93 5.04 5.02 4.17
CA PRO A 93 5.57 4.57 2.88
C PRO A 93 4.52 4.42 1.77
N ILE A 94 3.30 4.00 2.11
CA ILE A 94 2.19 3.89 1.15
C ILE A 94 1.69 5.30 0.77
N VAL A 95 1.61 6.20 1.76
CA VAL A 95 1.24 7.60 1.51
C VAL A 95 2.26 8.29 0.60
N ASP A 96 3.56 8.10 0.85
CA ASP A 96 4.65 8.63 0.02
C ASP A 96 4.60 8.07 -1.40
N TYR A 97 4.33 6.78 -1.54
CA TYR A 97 4.10 6.17 -2.86
C TYR A 97 2.91 6.82 -3.59
N LEU A 98 1.75 6.96 -2.94
CA LEU A 98 0.57 7.60 -3.54
C LEU A 98 0.83 9.07 -3.89
N ASP A 99 1.62 9.78 -3.09
CA ASP A 99 1.99 11.17 -3.36
C ASP A 99 2.97 11.29 -4.53
N SER A 100 3.86 10.31 -4.71
CA SER A 100 4.79 10.26 -5.85
C SER A 100 4.08 10.14 -7.22
N LEU A 101 2.81 9.72 -7.22
CA LEU A 101 1.97 9.60 -8.40
C LEU A 101 1.20 10.89 -8.72
N THR A 102 1.35 11.94 -7.91
CA THR A 102 0.70 13.24 -8.11
C THR A 102 1.29 13.96 -9.33
N VAL A 103 0.42 14.43 -10.23
CA VAL A 103 0.83 15.28 -11.35
C VAL A 103 0.93 16.73 -10.87
N THR A 104 2.14 17.19 -10.55
CA THR A 104 2.37 18.57 -10.07
C THR A 104 2.41 19.61 -11.19
N GLU A 105 2.83 19.20 -12.39
CA GLU A 105 2.91 20.07 -13.57
C GLU A 105 2.14 19.43 -14.72
N PRO A 106 0.92 19.91 -15.01
CA PRO A 106 0.16 19.44 -16.15
C PRO A 106 0.92 19.62 -17.47
N PRO A 107 0.99 18.59 -18.34
CA PRO A 107 1.55 18.77 -19.66
C PRO A 107 0.70 19.75 -20.46
N GLU A 108 1.33 20.62 -21.27
CA GLU A 108 0.60 21.55 -22.15
C GLU A 108 -0.28 20.83 -23.19
N LYS A 109 0.12 19.59 -23.53
CA LYS A 109 -0.59 18.73 -24.45
C LYS A 109 -0.63 17.29 -23.95
N LEU A 110 -1.81 16.68 -23.98
CA LEU A 110 -2.05 15.27 -23.67
C LEU A 110 -2.37 14.50 -24.97
N ASP A 111 -1.84 13.29 -25.12
CA ASP A 111 -2.25 12.40 -26.20
C ASP A 111 -3.54 11.68 -25.80
N MET A 112 -4.67 12.23 -26.23
CA MET A 112 -6.00 11.66 -25.95
C MET A 112 -6.25 10.29 -26.60
N THR A 113 -5.33 9.79 -27.45
CA THR A 113 -5.44 8.48 -28.09
C THR A 113 -4.73 7.37 -27.32
N ASP A 114 -3.89 7.73 -26.35
CA ASP A 114 -3.14 6.81 -25.49
C ASP A 114 -3.73 6.81 -24.07
N ALA A 115 -4.94 6.25 -23.93
CA ALA A 115 -5.66 6.22 -22.66
C ALA A 115 -4.92 5.44 -21.56
N ASP A 116 -4.03 4.51 -21.95
CA ASP A 116 -3.20 3.74 -21.01
C ASP A 116 -2.07 4.59 -20.39
N ASN A 117 -1.83 5.79 -20.93
CA ASN A 117 -0.76 6.70 -20.52
C ASN A 117 -1.28 8.03 -19.99
N ASP A 118 -2.54 8.06 -19.52
CA ASP A 118 -3.09 9.22 -18.83
C ASP A 118 -2.40 9.39 -17.46
N PRO A 119 -1.58 10.44 -17.26
CA PRO A 119 -0.83 10.63 -16.02
C PRO A 119 -1.75 10.89 -14.81
N TYR A 120 -3.00 11.33 -15.04
CA TYR A 120 -3.96 11.59 -13.97
C TYR A 120 -4.63 10.31 -13.43
N MET A 121 -4.48 9.17 -14.11
CA MET A 121 -5.12 7.91 -13.71
C MET A 121 -4.26 7.05 -12.77
N ALA A 122 -2.94 7.27 -12.73
CA ALA A 122 -2.03 6.45 -11.94
C ALA A 122 -2.37 6.45 -10.43
N LYS A 123 -2.54 7.63 -9.82
CA LYS A 123 -2.88 7.77 -8.39
C LYS A 123 -4.26 7.21 -8.05
N PRO A 124 -5.36 7.52 -8.79
CA PRO A 124 -6.66 6.90 -8.56
C PRO A 124 -6.66 5.36 -8.64
N LEU A 125 -5.94 4.79 -9.61
CA LEU A 125 -5.84 3.34 -9.76
C LEU A 125 -5.06 2.71 -8.60
N ALA A 126 -3.93 3.29 -8.22
CA ALA A 126 -3.16 2.84 -7.06
C ALA A 126 -3.95 2.97 -5.75
N ALA A 127 -4.68 4.08 -5.55
CA ALA A 127 -5.54 4.28 -4.40
C ALA A 127 -6.66 3.23 -4.32
N THR A 128 -7.21 2.82 -5.47
CA THR A 128 -8.21 1.75 -5.55
C THR A 128 -7.61 0.41 -5.12
N ASP A 129 -6.43 0.04 -5.65
CA ASP A 129 -5.74 -1.21 -5.25
C ASP A 129 -5.37 -1.21 -3.76
N VAL A 130 -4.88 -0.08 -3.22
CA VAL A 130 -4.67 0.09 -1.77
C VAL A 130 -5.96 -0.15 -0.99
N THR A 131 -7.07 0.44 -1.43
CA THR A 131 -8.37 0.28 -0.77
C THR A 131 -8.84 -1.17 -0.77
N GLU A 132 -8.76 -1.85 -1.92
CA GLU A 132 -9.19 -3.24 -2.08
C GLU A 132 -8.35 -4.21 -1.24
N ARG A 133 -7.05 -3.96 -1.13
CA ARG A 133 -6.13 -4.83 -0.37
C ARG A 133 -6.19 -4.58 1.12
N THR A 134 -6.18 -3.31 1.52
CA THR A 134 -6.03 -2.93 2.94
C THR A 134 -7.36 -2.70 3.65
N GLY A 135 -8.46 -2.55 2.91
CA GLY A 135 -9.76 -2.15 3.46
C GLY A 135 -9.85 -0.69 3.89
N ARG A 136 -8.78 0.10 3.75
CA ARG A 136 -8.76 1.54 4.05
C ARG A 136 -9.28 2.31 2.84
N SER A 137 -10.35 3.08 3.03
CA SER A 137 -10.83 3.99 1.98
C SER A 137 -9.97 5.25 1.95
N LEU A 138 -9.84 5.86 0.78
CA LEU A 138 -8.98 7.00 0.54
C LEU A 138 -9.79 8.17 0.02
N ALA A 139 -9.37 9.36 0.42
CA ALA A 139 -10.02 10.61 0.04
C ALA A 139 -8.96 11.71 -0.13
N TRP A 140 -9.02 12.47 -1.22
CA TRP A 140 -8.10 13.59 -1.45
C TRP A 140 -8.67 14.64 -2.40
N VAL A 141 -8.07 15.82 -2.37
CA VAL A 141 -8.27 16.86 -3.37
C VAL A 141 -7.14 16.75 -4.38
N ALA A 142 -7.49 16.53 -5.63
CA ALA A 142 -6.57 16.43 -6.75
C ALA A 142 -6.56 17.72 -7.56
N HIS A 143 -5.38 18.18 -7.96
CA HIS A 143 -5.23 19.22 -8.99
C HIS A 143 -5.25 18.55 -10.36
N VAL A 144 -6.21 18.92 -11.18
CA VAL A 144 -6.44 18.29 -12.50
C VAL A 144 -6.36 19.34 -13.59
N ALA A 145 -5.99 18.88 -14.78
CA ALA A 145 -6.04 19.67 -15.99
C ALA A 145 -7.19 19.23 -16.88
N LEU A 146 -7.83 20.21 -17.51
CA LEU A 146 -8.87 19.99 -18.50
C LEU A 146 -8.29 20.25 -19.89
N TYR A 147 -8.45 19.27 -20.77
CA TYR A 147 -7.94 19.31 -22.13
C TYR A 147 -9.08 19.42 -23.14
N ASP A 148 -8.84 20.09 -24.27
CA ASP A 148 -9.76 20.06 -25.40
C ASP A 148 -9.65 18.75 -26.19
N THR A 149 -10.46 18.61 -27.23
CA THR A 149 -10.48 17.41 -28.09
C THR A 149 -9.18 17.19 -28.87
N ASP A 150 -8.35 18.22 -29.03
CA ASP A 150 -7.03 18.15 -29.66
C ASP A 150 -5.92 17.86 -28.62
N GLY A 151 -6.31 17.65 -27.36
CA GLY A 151 -5.43 17.38 -26.24
C GLY A 151 -4.71 18.62 -25.71
N LYS A 152 -5.13 19.84 -26.07
CA LYS A 152 -4.50 21.07 -25.58
C LYS A 152 -5.08 21.47 -24.23
N LEU A 153 -4.21 21.87 -23.31
CA LEU A 153 -4.61 22.37 -22.00
C LEU A 153 -5.53 23.60 -22.15
N LEU A 154 -6.73 23.51 -21.58
CA LEU A 154 -7.71 24.60 -21.51
C LEU A 154 -7.58 25.38 -20.21
N GLU A 155 -7.66 24.67 -19.10
CA GLU A 155 -7.58 25.23 -17.75
C GLU A 155 -7.16 24.15 -16.75
N THR A 156 -6.87 24.57 -15.52
CA THR A 156 -6.66 23.67 -14.39
C THR A 156 -7.74 23.91 -13.34
N ALA A 157 -8.08 22.88 -12.60
CA ALA A 157 -9.13 22.90 -11.58
C ALA A 157 -8.78 21.93 -10.45
N TYR A 158 -9.55 21.98 -9.37
CA TYR A 158 -9.45 21.01 -8.28
C TYR A 158 -10.62 20.04 -8.33
N THR A 159 -10.43 18.77 -7.99
CA THR A 159 -11.52 17.81 -7.90
C THR A 159 -11.39 16.94 -6.66
N VAL A 160 -12.50 16.38 -6.21
CA VAL A 160 -12.54 15.47 -5.07
C VAL A 160 -12.46 14.03 -5.58
N GLN A 161 -11.38 13.36 -5.18
CA GLN A 161 -11.16 11.95 -5.45
C GLN A 161 -11.37 11.13 -4.19
N VAL A 162 -12.09 10.02 -4.34
CA VAL A 162 -12.50 9.16 -3.23
C VAL A 162 -12.59 7.71 -3.70
N THR A 163 -12.36 6.78 -2.77
CA THR A 163 -12.65 5.35 -2.93
C THR A 163 -13.75 4.92 -1.95
N GLY A 164 -14.17 3.65 -2.00
CA GLY A 164 -15.18 3.10 -1.09
C GLY A 164 -16.57 3.74 -1.23
N GLU A 165 -17.31 3.77 -0.11
CA GLU A 165 -18.69 4.29 -0.03
C GLU A 165 -18.82 5.75 -0.53
N ALA A 166 -17.82 6.61 -0.28
CA ALA A 166 -17.83 8.00 -0.73
C ALA A 166 -17.80 8.09 -2.26
N SER A 167 -17.14 7.15 -2.94
CA SER A 167 -17.16 7.05 -4.41
C SER A 167 -18.55 6.66 -4.92
N ASP A 168 -19.24 5.75 -4.24
CA ASP A 168 -20.62 5.38 -4.57
C ASP A 168 -21.57 6.57 -4.41
N LEU A 169 -21.49 7.29 -3.28
CA LEU A 169 -22.27 8.49 -3.03
C LEU A 169 -22.02 9.57 -4.09
N ARG A 170 -20.75 9.82 -4.43
CA ARG A 170 -20.38 10.75 -5.51
C ARG A 170 -21.01 10.31 -6.84
N ASN A 171 -20.95 9.02 -7.18
CA ASN A 171 -21.52 8.49 -8.41
C ASN A 171 -23.05 8.56 -8.44
N GLU A 172 -23.72 8.41 -7.30
CA GLU A 172 -25.16 8.62 -7.16
C GLU A 172 -25.56 10.06 -7.44
N ASP A 173 -24.82 11.02 -6.89
CA ASP A 173 -25.04 12.45 -7.14
C ASP A 173 -24.91 12.76 -8.64
N VAL A 174 -23.85 12.27 -9.31
CA VAL A 174 -23.67 12.43 -10.77
C VAL A 174 -24.86 11.87 -11.55
N LYS A 175 -25.31 10.66 -11.21
CA LYS A 175 -26.45 10.01 -11.89
C LYS A 175 -27.77 10.75 -11.69
N SER A 176 -27.92 11.46 -10.56
CA SER A 176 -29.11 12.26 -10.26
C SER A 176 -29.23 13.53 -11.10
N GLY A 177 -28.24 13.81 -11.96
CA GLY A 177 -28.16 15.02 -12.77
C GLY A 177 -27.52 16.19 -12.03
N ASP A 178 -26.98 15.93 -10.83
CA ASP A 178 -26.09 16.84 -10.13
C ASP A 178 -24.70 16.71 -10.75
N PHE A 179 -24.50 17.33 -11.91
CA PHE A 179 -23.22 17.31 -12.62
C PHE A 179 -22.09 17.97 -11.81
N ASP A 180 -22.43 18.73 -10.76
CA ASP A 180 -21.50 19.22 -9.76
C ASP A 180 -20.89 18.07 -8.92
N ALA A 181 -21.30 16.81 -9.09
CA ALA A 181 -20.67 15.68 -8.40
C ALA A 181 -19.39 15.16 -9.07
N PHE A 182 -19.11 15.60 -10.31
CA PHE A 182 -17.75 15.65 -10.85
C PHE A 182 -17.07 16.99 -10.55
N ALA A 183 -17.54 17.75 -9.52
CA ALA A 183 -17.15 19.14 -9.28
C ALA A 183 -15.66 19.33 -9.48
N THR A 184 -15.37 19.98 -10.59
CA THR A 184 -14.19 20.78 -10.71
C THR A 184 -14.48 22.05 -9.93
N TYR A 185 -13.77 22.22 -8.83
CA TYR A 185 -13.82 23.40 -8.00
C TYR A 185 -12.82 24.42 -8.55
N PRO A 186 -13.16 25.72 -8.56
CA PRO A 186 -12.28 26.78 -9.04
C PRO A 186 -11.07 27.00 -8.12
N ASP A 187 -11.15 26.58 -6.86
CA ASP A 187 -10.05 26.68 -5.91
C ASP A 187 -10.00 25.51 -4.93
N LYS A 188 -8.82 25.32 -4.33
CA LYS A 188 -8.52 24.24 -3.39
C LYS A 188 -9.43 24.24 -2.15
N ALA A 189 -9.73 25.41 -1.60
CA ALA A 189 -10.52 25.52 -0.37
C ALA A 189 -11.97 25.07 -0.60
N GLN A 190 -12.53 25.36 -1.78
CA GLN A 190 -13.85 24.85 -2.16
C GLN A 190 -13.83 23.34 -2.37
N ALA A 191 -12.78 22.77 -2.97
CA ALA A 191 -12.64 21.32 -3.10
C ALA A 191 -12.51 20.63 -1.74
N GLU A 192 -11.73 21.18 -0.82
CA GLU A 192 -11.60 20.67 0.55
C GLU A 192 -12.94 20.70 1.29
N ALA A 193 -13.70 21.80 1.16
CA ALA A 193 -15.05 21.89 1.72
C ALA A 193 -16.02 20.86 1.10
N GLY A 194 -15.92 20.63 -0.20
CA GLY A 194 -16.67 19.60 -0.91
C GLY A 194 -16.32 18.18 -0.43
N LEU A 195 -15.04 17.90 -0.23
CA LEU A 195 -14.58 16.62 0.32
C LEU A 195 -15.12 16.41 1.74
N GLU A 196 -15.03 17.43 2.59
CA GLU A 196 -15.58 17.35 3.95
C GLU A 196 -17.09 17.12 3.96
N ALA A 197 -17.83 17.78 3.08
CA ALA A 197 -19.28 17.57 2.93
C ALA A 197 -19.61 16.15 2.46
N LEU A 198 -18.82 15.59 1.53
CA LEU A 198 -18.97 14.21 1.06
C LEU A 198 -18.67 13.20 2.17
N LEU A 199 -17.55 13.37 2.89
CA LEU A 199 -17.17 12.50 4.00
C LEU A 199 -18.10 12.63 5.22
N ALA A 200 -18.88 13.70 5.34
CA ALA A 200 -19.92 13.80 6.36
C ALA A 200 -21.14 12.89 6.09
N ARG A 201 -21.26 12.35 4.87
CA ARG A 201 -22.38 11.49 4.43
C ARG A 201 -22.08 10.00 4.53
N VAL A 202 -20.80 9.62 4.65
CA VAL A 202 -20.44 8.19 4.75
C VAL A 202 -20.90 7.60 6.09
N SER A 203 -21.18 6.31 6.08
CA SER A 203 -21.66 5.58 7.26
C SER A 203 -20.62 5.49 8.38
N ASP A 204 -19.34 5.39 8.02
CA ASP A 204 -18.21 5.38 8.95
C ASP A 204 -17.06 6.20 8.37
N ARG A 205 -16.72 7.33 9.02
CA ARG A 205 -15.59 8.16 8.60
C ARG A 205 -14.23 7.60 9.01
N SER A 206 -14.17 6.73 10.03
CA SER A 206 -12.91 6.26 10.59
C SER A 206 -12.13 5.31 9.67
N VAL A 207 -12.81 4.74 8.67
CA VAL A 207 -12.20 3.91 7.63
C VAL A 207 -11.54 4.71 6.51
N TYR A 208 -11.66 6.06 6.53
CA TYR A 208 -11.07 6.93 5.53
C TYR A 208 -9.75 7.52 6.00
N ASP A 209 -8.73 7.41 5.17
CA ASP A 209 -7.53 8.24 5.24
C ASP A 209 -7.67 9.40 4.26
N VAL A 210 -7.67 10.61 4.80
CA VAL A 210 -7.65 11.85 4.02
C VAL A 210 -6.20 12.18 3.70
N LEU A 211 -5.81 12.00 2.44
CA LEU A 211 -4.46 12.29 1.98
C LEU A 211 -4.24 13.81 1.89
N PRO A 212 -3.00 14.29 2.04
CA PRO A 212 -2.69 15.70 1.86
C PRO A 212 -3.21 16.20 0.51
N ALA A 213 -3.89 17.34 0.53
CA ALA A 213 -4.33 17.97 -0.69
C ALA A 213 -3.13 18.51 -1.47
N GLU A 214 -3.12 18.26 -2.77
CA GLU A 214 -1.99 18.57 -3.67
C GLU A 214 -1.71 20.08 -3.68
N GLY A 215 -0.42 20.45 -3.68
CA GLY A 215 0.08 21.82 -3.51
C GLY A 215 -0.05 22.67 -4.76
#